data_AF-A0AAD1HDN8-F1
#
_entry.id   AF-A0AAD1HDN8-F1
#
_cell.length_a   1.000
_cell.length_b   1.000
_cell.length_c   1.000
_cell.angle_alpha   90.00
_cell.angle_beta   90.00
_cell.angle_gamma   90.00
#
_symmetry.space_group_name_H-M   'P 1'
#
loop_
_entity.id
_entity.type
_entity.pdbx_description
1 polymer ?
#
loop_
_entity_poly.entity_id
_entity_poly.type
_entity_poly.pdbx_seq_one_letter_code
_entity_poly.pdbx_strand_id
1 'polypeptide(L)'
;MGRLVMCVEGSPEIFPVNYVVQRRTVLFRTANFASKLFALVMNARVVFEADDYNVSEGWSVIVKGFGRVLHTNEEIEEAQRAQLMPWTAGRKPRFVRVDPTEISGRRFRFGPSVDID
;
A
#
# COMPACT_ATOMS: atom_id res chain seq x y z
N MET A 1 -3.83 -7.97 3.37
CA MET A 1 -3.09 -7.66 2.12
C MET A 1 -3.50 -6.27 1.67
N GLY A 2 -2.67 -5.54 0.93
CA GLY A 2 -3.11 -4.29 0.30
C GLY A 2 -2.80 -4.28 -1.19
N ARG A 3 -3.32 -3.26 -1.89
CA ARG A 3 -3.02 -3.00 -3.29
C ARG A 3 -2.41 -1.60 -3.42
N LEU A 4 -1.35 -1.50 -4.21
CA LEU A 4 -0.74 -0.23 -4.60
C LEU A 4 -1.10 0.04 -6.05
N VAL A 5 -1.72 1.19 -6.30
CA VAL A 5 -2.08 1.69 -7.62
C VAL A 5 -1.21 2.89 -7.96
N MET A 6 -0.71 2.93 -9.18
CA MET A 6 0.06 4.06 -9.71
C MET A 6 -0.13 4.19 -11.22
N CYS A 7 0.11 5.37 -11.78
CA CYS A 7 0.12 5.54 -13.24
C CYS A 7 1.55 5.41 -13.77
N VAL A 8 1.75 4.51 -14.74
CA VAL A 8 3.01 4.30 -15.46
C VAL A 8 2.77 4.66 -16.92
N GLU A 9 3.51 5.64 -17.44
CA GLU A 9 3.38 6.08 -18.84
C GLU A 9 1.92 6.40 -19.24
N GLY A 10 1.13 6.93 -18.30
CA GLY A 10 -0.29 7.27 -18.49
C GLY A 10 -1.27 6.10 -18.30
N SER A 11 -0.79 4.87 -18.10
CA SER A 11 -1.61 3.69 -17.83
C SER A 11 -1.68 3.38 -16.33
N PRO A 12 -2.86 3.11 -15.75
CA PRO A 12 -2.98 2.66 -14.37
C PRO A 12 -2.49 1.22 -14.22
N GLU A 13 -1.63 0.99 -13.23
CA GLU A 13 -1.09 -0.30 -12.85
C GLU A 13 -1.45 -0.61 -11.39
N ILE A 14 -1.71 -1.87 -11.06
CA ILE A 14 -2.07 -2.32 -9.71
C ILE A 14 -1.21 -3.50 -9.24
N PHE A 15 -0.69 -3.40 -8.02
CA PHE A 15 0.22 -4.40 -7.44
C PHE A 15 -0.25 -4.87 -6.06
N PRO A 16 -0.31 -6.18 -5.83
CA PRO A 16 -0.50 -6.70 -4.47
C PRO A 16 0.75 -6.43 -3.62
N VAL A 17 0.56 -5.91 -2.40
CA VAL A 17 1.65 -5.62 -1.46
C VAL A 17 1.37 -6.12 -0.04
N ASN A 18 2.44 -6.58 0.61
CA ASN A 18 2.48 -6.74 2.06
C ASN A 18 2.84 -5.43 2.68
N TYR A 19 2.02 -4.98 3.61
CA TYR A 19 2.21 -3.69 4.25
C TYR A 19 2.09 -3.79 5.77
N VAL A 20 2.63 -2.78 6.41
CA VAL A 20 2.41 -2.46 7.82
C VAL A 20 2.17 -0.96 7.92
N VAL A 21 1.41 -0.53 8.92
CA VAL A 21 1.27 0.89 9.24
C VAL A 21 2.33 1.26 10.27
N GLN A 22 3.15 2.27 9.98
CA GLN A 22 4.17 2.78 10.89
C GLN A 22 4.16 4.30 10.83
N ARG A 23 4.11 4.99 11.99
CA ARG A 23 4.08 6.47 12.06
C ARG A 23 3.01 7.13 11.17
N ARG A 24 1.81 6.55 11.11
CA ARG A 24 0.71 7.02 10.23
C ARG A 24 1.05 7.01 8.74
N THR A 25 2.03 6.20 8.33
CA THR A 25 2.39 5.95 6.93
C THR A 25 2.19 4.48 6.60
N VAL A 26 2.05 4.16 5.32
CA VAL A 26 2.02 2.76 4.86
C VAL A 26 3.43 2.36 4.45
N LEU A 27 3.95 1.28 5.02
CA LEU A 27 5.28 0.75 4.76
C LEU A 27 5.17 -0.62 4.11
N PHE A 28 5.84 -0.85 2.99
CA PHE A 28 5.93 -2.16 2.35
C PHE A 28 7.33 -2.49 1.84
N ARG A 29 7.59 -3.76 1.54
CA ARG A 29 8.86 -4.26 0.97
C ARG A 29 8.69 -4.68 -0.48
N THR A 30 9.64 -4.30 -1.33
CA THR A 30 9.69 -4.71 -2.74
C THR A 30 10.96 -5.50 -3.08
N ALA A 31 10.85 -6.41 -4.06
CA ALA A 31 11.97 -7.20 -4.57
C ALA A 31 12.69 -6.48 -5.72
N ASN A 32 13.98 -6.76 -5.91
CA ASN A 32 14.81 -6.15 -6.95
C ASN A 32 14.40 -6.47 -8.41
N PHE A 33 13.42 -7.36 -8.65
CA PHE A 33 13.03 -7.79 -9.99
C PHE A 33 12.16 -6.80 -10.77
N ALA A 34 11.67 -5.73 -10.13
CA ALA A 34 10.90 -4.68 -10.79
C ALA A 34 11.73 -3.38 -10.93
N SER A 35 12.89 -3.47 -11.60
CA SER A 35 13.79 -2.32 -11.80
C SER A 35 13.14 -1.15 -12.56
N LYS A 36 12.14 -1.43 -13.42
CA LYS A 36 11.39 -0.39 -14.15
C LYS A 36 10.33 0.29 -13.27
N LEU A 37 9.60 -0.49 -12.45
CA LEU A 37 8.58 0.02 -11.53
C LEU A 37 9.18 0.90 -10.42
N PHE A 38 10.37 0.54 -9.94
CA PHE A 38 11.08 1.24 -8.89
C PHE A 38 11.51 2.67 -9.27
N ALA A 39 11.95 2.87 -10.52
CA ALA A 39 12.27 4.21 -11.04
C ALA A 39 11.02 5.10 -11.11
N LEU A 40 9.85 4.49 -11.32
CA LEU A 40 8.58 5.18 -11.47
C LEU A 40 7.92 5.53 -10.14
N VAL A 41 8.21 4.82 -9.05
CA VAL A 41 7.63 5.13 -7.72
C VAL A 41 8.31 6.34 -7.06
N MET A 42 9.51 6.73 -7.49
CA MET A 42 10.22 7.88 -6.93
C MET A 42 9.41 9.16 -7.14
N ASN A 43 8.83 9.69 -6.04
CA ASN A 43 7.92 10.85 -6.05
C ASN A 43 6.62 10.66 -6.87
N ALA A 44 6.23 9.42 -7.19
CA ALA A 44 4.95 9.21 -7.85
C ALA A 44 3.78 9.35 -6.87
N ARG A 45 2.70 9.93 -7.39
CA ARG A 45 1.39 9.82 -6.77
C ARG A 45 0.96 8.38 -6.82
N VAL A 46 0.57 7.86 -5.66
CA VAL A 46 0.08 6.49 -5.50
C VAL A 46 -1.26 6.51 -4.77
N VAL A 47 -2.03 5.45 -5.00
CA VAL A 47 -3.18 5.10 -4.18
C VAL A 47 -2.89 3.75 -3.57
N PHE A 48 -2.89 3.70 -2.24
CA PHE A 48 -2.89 2.45 -1.51
C PHE A 48 -4.31 2.12 -1.07
N GLU A 49 -4.69 0.85 -1.18
CA GLU A 49 -5.99 0.35 -0.79
C GLU A 49 -5.82 -0.91 0.06
N ALA A 50 -6.66 -1.02 1.08
CA ALA A 50 -6.88 -2.27 1.80
C ALA A 50 -8.34 -2.38 2.22
N ASP A 51 -8.86 -3.60 2.15
CA ASP A 51 -10.18 -3.98 2.60
C ASP A 51 -10.09 -5.26 3.44
N ASP A 52 -11.16 -5.50 4.20
CA ASP A 52 -11.45 -6.79 4.81
C ASP A 52 -12.96 -6.89 5.07
N TYR A 53 -13.45 -8.12 5.22
CA TYR A 53 -14.87 -8.36 5.38
C TYR A 53 -15.19 -9.66 6.11
N ASN A 54 -16.38 -9.71 6.69
CA ASN A 54 -16.99 -10.94 7.20
C ASN A 54 -18.32 -11.19 6.46
N VAL A 55 -19.12 -12.14 6.93
CA VAL A 55 -20.36 -12.55 6.24
C VAL A 55 -21.40 -11.42 6.12
N SER A 56 -21.42 -10.46 7.06
CA SER A 56 -22.49 -9.46 7.16
C SER A 56 -22.02 -8.01 6.97
N GLU A 57 -20.72 -7.75 6.96
CA GLU A 57 -20.18 -6.40 6.80
C GLU A 57 -18.74 -6.40 6.28
N GLY A 58 -18.36 -5.29 5.67
CA GLY A 58 -17.01 -5.04 5.19
C GLY A 58 -16.57 -3.61 5.45
N TRP A 59 -15.27 -3.39 5.28
CA TRP A 59 -14.68 -2.07 5.27
C TRP A 59 -13.64 -1.95 4.16
N SER A 60 -13.40 -0.73 3.73
CA SER A 60 -12.27 -0.39 2.86
C SER A 60 -11.63 0.91 3.30
N VAL A 61 -10.31 1.00 3.11
CA VAL A 61 -9.50 2.19 3.34
C VAL A 61 -8.73 2.50 2.08
N ILE A 62 -8.84 3.75 1.62
CA ILE A 62 -8.11 4.29 0.49
C ILE A 62 -7.20 5.41 1.00
N VAL A 63 -5.92 5.27 0.72
CA VAL A 63 -4.87 6.24 1.05
C VAL A 63 -4.30 6.79 -0.25
N LYS A 64 -4.49 8.09 -0.50
CA LYS A 64 -3.78 8.79 -1.57
C LYS A 64 -2.54 9.42 -0.97
N GLY A 65 -1.44 9.44 -1.72
CA GLY A 65 -0.20 10.02 -1.23
C GLY A 65 0.94 9.90 -2.22
N PHE A 66 2.15 10.01 -1.69
CA PHE A 66 3.38 9.86 -2.46
C PHE A 66 4.15 8.63 -1.99
N GLY A 67 4.56 7.80 -2.95
CA GLY A 67 5.50 6.73 -2.70
C GLY A 67 6.93 7.26 -2.65
N ARG A 68 7.71 6.83 -1.65
CA ARG A 68 9.14 7.10 -1.62
C ARG A 68 9.91 5.90 -1.11
N VAL A 69 11.10 5.72 -1.64
CA VAL A 69 12.01 4.66 -1.21
C VAL A 69 12.81 5.17 -0.01
N LEU A 70 13.03 4.32 0.98
CA LEU A 70 13.92 4.63 2.10
C LEU A 70 15.36 4.38 1.66
N HIS A 71 16.23 5.37 1.87
CA HIS A 71 17.61 5.35 1.38
C HIS A 71 18.64 5.45 2.49
N THR A 72 18.32 6.13 3.59
CA THR A 72 19.25 6.32 4.69
C THR A 72 19.27 5.10 5.61
N ASN A 73 20.41 4.83 6.25
CA ASN A 73 20.52 3.74 7.22
C ASN A 73 19.51 3.92 8.37
N GLU A 74 19.33 5.15 8.87
CA GLU A 74 18.38 5.46 9.94
C GLU A 74 16.93 5.11 9.56
N GLU A 75 16.49 5.50 8.36
CA GLU A 75 15.15 5.16 7.87
C GLU A 75 14.96 3.64 7.71
N ILE A 76 15.99 2.95 7.22
CA ILE A 76 15.95 1.50 7.00
C ILE A 76 15.91 0.75 8.33
N GLU A 77 16.76 1.12 9.29
CA GLU A 77 16.78 0.56 10.65
C GLU A 77 15.44 0.79 11.34
N GLU A 78 14.84 1.97 11.17
CA GLU A 78 13.50 2.24 11.64
C GLU A 78 12.45 1.32 11.00
N ALA A 79 12.47 1.20 9.69
CA ALA A 79 11.51 0.38 8.96
C ALA A 79 11.63 -1.11 9.32
N GLN A 80 12.84 -1.58 9.67
CA GLN A 80 13.07 -2.94 10.15
C GLN A 80 12.36 -3.22 11.48
N ARG A 81 12.22 -2.22 12.37
CA ARG A 81 11.48 -2.35 13.63
C ARG A 81 10.00 -2.65 13.43
N ALA A 82 9.43 -2.39 12.25
CA ALA A 82 8.04 -2.70 11.94
C ALA A 82 7.79 -4.20 11.67
N GLN A 83 8.83 -5.05 11.68
CA GLN A 83 8.75 -6.51 11.55
C GLN A 83 7.95 -6.99 10.32
N LEU A 84 8.00 -6.22 9.23
CA LEU A 84 7.29 -6.56 8.00
C LEU A 84 7.83 -7.86 7.38
N MET A 85 7.03 -8.93 7.45
CA MET A 85 7.37 -10.25 6.91
C MET A 85 7.09 -10.31 5.38
N PRO A 86 8.09 -10.64 4.54
CA PRO A 86 7.85 -10.94 3.13
C PRO A 86 7.13 -12.28 2.97
N TRP A 87 6.13 -12.38 2.10
CA TRP A 87 5.49 -13.66 1.78
C TRP A 87 6.35 -14.64 0.98
N THR A 88 7.33 -14.14 0.24
CA THR A 88 8.23 -14.99 -0.55
C THR A 88 9.62 -14.98 0.07
N ALA A 89 10.22 -16.17 0.19
CA ALA A 89 11.61 -16.32 0.53
C ALA A 89 12.44 -15.66 -0.59
N GLY A 90 13.06 -14.53 -0.27
CA GLY A 90 13.82 -13.75 -1.24
C GLY A 90 14.26 -12.42 -0.66
N ARG A 91 15.45 -11.97 -1.06
CA ARG A 91 15.95 -10.65 -0.65
C ARG A 91 15.01 -9.58 -1.23
N LYS A 92 14.19 -8.97 -0.37
CA LYS A 92 13.46 -7.73 -0.64
C LYS A 92 14.19 -6.58 0.05
N PRO A 93 15.27 -6.04 -0.55
CA PRO A 93 16.19 -5.17 0.17
C PRO A 93 15.65 -3.76 0.38
N ARG A 94 14.54 -3.37 -0.27
CA ARG A 94 14.07 -1.99 -0.27
C ARG A 94 12.73 -1.84 0.43
N PHE A 95 12.68 -0.87 1.32
CA PHE A 95 11.46 -0.38 1.92
C PHE A 95 10.92 0.79 1.10
N VAL A 96 9.60 0.78 0.92
CA VAL A 96 8.86 1.89 0.32
C VAL A 96 7.86 2.38 1.35
N ARG A 97 7.81 3.69 1.56
CA ARG A 97 6.86 4.36 2.42
C ARG A 97 5.90 5.17 1.55
N VAL A 98 4.61 5.07 1.84
CA VAL A 98 3.58 5.95 1.30
C VAL A 98 3.27 7.00 2.35
N ASP A 99 3.62 8.24 2.03
CA ASP A 99 3.29 9.41 2.84
C ASP A 99 1.89 9.90 2.46
N PRO A 100 0.87 9.74 3.34
CA PRO A 100 -0.51 10.07 3.00
C PRO A 100 -0.73 11.57 2.83
N THR A 101 -1.48 11.94 1.79
CA THR A 101 -2.07 13.28 1.64
C THR A 101 -3.56 13.29 1.91
N GLU A 102 -4.23 12.15 1.69
CA GLU A 102 -5.65 11.97 1.96
C GLU A 102 -5.88 10.52 2.39
N ILE A 103 -6.67 10.34 3.45
CA ILE A 103 -7.10 9.02 3.92
C ILE A 103 -8.62 9.04 3.98
N SER A 104 -9.25 8.08 3.33
CA SER A 104 -10.69 7.86 3.40
C SER A 104 -10.97 6.42 3.78
N GLY A 105 -12.04 6.20 4.55
CA GLY A 105 -12.47 4.88 4.97
C GLY A 105 -13.98 4.77 4.85
N ARG A 106 -14.46 3.59 4.49
CA ARG A 106 -15.88 3.26 4.44
C ARG A 106 -16.12 1.96 5.16
N ARG A 107 -17.26 1.88 5.85
CA ARG A 107 -17.79 0.65 6.44
C ARG A 107 -19.20 0.46 5.89
N PHE A 108 -19.53 -0.77 5.51
CA PHE A 108 -20.79 -1.12 4.89
C PHE A 108 -21.29 -2.46 5.42
N ARG A 109 -22.61 -2.59 5.54
CA ARG A 109 -23.26 -3.86 5.84
C ARG A 109 -23.69 -4.52 4.54
N PHE A 110 -23.46 -5.83 4.44
CA PHE A 110 -23.98 -6.65 3.37
C PHE A 110 -25.41 -7.06 3.71
N GLY A 111 -26.29 -7.00 2.71
CA GLY A 111 -27.68 -7.37 2.80
C GLY A 111 -28.35 -7.08 1.45
N PRO A 112 -29.58 -7.55 1.22
CA PRO A 112 -30.36 -7.09 0.07
C PRO A 112 -30.40 -5.56 0.09
N SER A 113 -30.23 -4.94 -1.09
CA SER A 113 -30.52 -3.52 -1.22
C SER A 113 -31.93 -3.30 -0.68
N VAL A 114 -32.07 -2.39 0.29
CA VAL A 114 -33.37 -1.80 0.52
C VAL A 114 -33.55 -0.89 -0.68
N ASP A 115 -34.23 -1.37 -1.72
CA ASP A 115 -34.70 -0.51 -2.79
C ASP A 115 -35.60 0.51 -2.09
N ILE A 116 -35.10 1.73 -1.96
CA ILE A 116 -35.91 2.86 -1.52
C ILE A 116 -36.54 3.37 -2.81
N ASP A 117 -37.84 3.12 -2.95
CA ASP A 117 -38.71 3.60 -4.03
C ASP A 117 -38.51 5.10 -4.33
#